data_AF-A0A9E6DG81-F1
#
_entry.id   AF-A0A9E6DG81-F1
#
_cell.length_a   1.000
_cell.length_b   1.000
_cell.length_c   1.000
_cell.angle_alpha   90.00
_cell.angle_beta   90.00
_cell.angle_gamma   90.00
#
_symmetry.space_group_name_H-M   'P 1'
#
loop_
_entity.id
_entity.type
_entity.pdbx_description
1 polymer ?
#
loop_
_entity_poly.entity_id
_entity_poly.type
_entity_poly.pdbx_seq_one_letter_code
_entity_poly.pdbx_strand_id
1 'polypeptide(L)'
;MTGFASRECFVEAAGGWTAAWELRSVNARGLDLRLRVPDWVPGLEQELRKLLSASLGRGSVSLSLRLTQVDVQPASVNETGLAAVLRQLRDVEVQAEKQGVTLARTSALEVLRETGVLNIKALSKSDLGVIVKALLEDFPTLISDFQKTREQEGHALASIIQAQITELEDLLSIAATVVEYSTEFQARA
;
A
#
# COMPACT_ATOMS: atom_id res chain seq x y z
N MET A 1 2.47 -16.75 -11.13
CA MET A 1 2.21 -16.95 -9.69
C MET A 1 1.97 -15.59 -9.06
N THR A 2 0.70 -15.25 -9.01
CA THR A 2 0.15 -14.10 -8.28
C THR A 2 0.24 -14.35 -6.79
N GLY A 3 0.15 -13.30 -5.99
CA GLY A 3 0.16 -13.41 -4.53
C GLY A 3 -0.60 -12.25 -3.92
N PHE A 4 -1.26 -12.51 -2.80
CA PHE A 4 -1.99 -11.51 -2.04
C PHE A 4 -1.80 -11.77 -0.54
N ALA A 5 -1.61 -10.69 0.22
CA ALA A 5 -1.74 -10.69 1.67
C ALA A 5 -2.27 -9.33 2.12
N SER A 6 -3.11 -9.35 3.14
CA SER A 6 -3.59 -8.15 3.81
C SER A 6 -3.51 -8.36 5.30
N ARG A 7 -3.16 -7.30 6.03
CA ARG A 7 -3.02 -7.37 7.48
C ARG A 7 -3.35 -6.04 8.11
N GLU A 8 -4.05 -6.08 9.23
CA GLU A 8 -4.30 -4.89 10.04
C GLU A 8 -3.61 -5.07 11.39
N CYS A 9 -2.93 -4.02 11.85
CA CYS A 9 -2.35 -3.99 13.18
C CYS A 9 -2.62 -2.64 13.87
N PHE A 10 -2.67 -2.68 15.19
CA PHE A 10 -2.84 -1.49 16.01
C PHE A 10 -1.48 -1.05 16.55
N VAL A 11 -1.24 0.26 16.52
CA VAL A 11 0.00 0.89 16.95
C VAL A 11 -0.31 1.90 18.06
N GLU A 12 0.19 1.63 19.26
CA GLU A 12 0.00 2.45 20.46
C GLU A 12 0.90 3.72 20.46
N ALA A 13 0.80 4.55 19.42
CA ALA A 13 1.50 5.84 19.36
C ALA A 13 0.50 6.99 19.30
N ALA A 14 0.75 8.09 20.03
CA ALA A 14 0.00 9.35 19.95
C ALA A 14 -1.54 9.26 19.92
N GLY A 15 -2.16 8.34 20.67
CA GLY A 15 -3.62 8.15 20.70
C GLY A 15 -4.13 6.97 19.86
N GLY A 16 -3.23 6.15 19.31
CA GLY A 16 -3.56 4.92 18.63
C GLY A 16 -3.72 5.09 17.12
N TRP A 17 -3.08 4.21 16.37
CA TRP A 17 -3.19 4.15 14.92
C TRP A 17 -3.56 2.74 14.48
N THR A 18 -4.43 2.63 13.49
CA THR A 18 -4.64 1.40 12.73
C THR A 18 -3.80 1.45 11.47
N ALA A 19 -2.91 0.47 11.33
CA ALA A 19 -2.11 0.25 10.14
C ALA A 19 -2.72 -0.88 9.31
N ALA A 20 -3.17 -0.56 8.10
CA ALA A 20 -3.69 -1.51 7.14
C ALA A 20 -2.67 -1.73 6.02
N TRP A 21 -2.15 -2.95 5.95
CA TRP A 21 -1.24 -3.44 4.94
C TRP A 21 -1.99 -4.17 3.84
N GLU A 22 -1.61 -3.91 2.60
CA GLU A 22 -1.98 -4.73 1.45
C GLU A 22 -0.75 -4.98 0.58
N LEU A 23 -0.48 -6.24 0.28
CA LEU A 23 0.59 -6.68 -0.59
C LEU A 23 0.00 -7.53 -1.72
N ARG A 24 0.18 -7.07 -2.97
CA ARG A 24 -0.31 -7.73 -4.18
C ARG A 24 0.85 -8.01 -5.12
N SER A 25 0.80 -9.10 -5.86
CA SER A 25 1.72 -9.32 -6.97
C SER A 25 1.12 -10.00 -8.17
N VAL A 26 1.71 -9.70 -9.31
CA VAL A 26 1.47 -10.38 -10.58
C VAL A 26 2.76 -10.97 -11.12
N ASN A 27 2.61 -11.92 -12.04
CA ASN A 27 3.76 -12.59 -12.65
C ASN A 27 4.50 -11.61 -13.57
N ALA A 28 5.79 -11.38 -13.30
CA ALA A 28 6.66 -10.57 -14.14
C ALA A 28 8.07 -11.19 -14.17
N ARG A 29 8.80 -10.95 -15.26
CA ARG A 29 10.14 -11.55 -15.48
C ARG A 29 11.18 -11.01 -14.49
N GLY A 30 11.12 -9.72 -14.17
CA GLY A 30 11.96 -9.06 -13.17
C GLY A 30 11.22 -8.81 -11.87
N LEU A 31 11.93 -8.23 -10.89
CA LEU A 31 11.33 -7.67 -9.68
C LEU A 31 11.01 -6.19 -9.92
N ASP A 32 9.73 -5.83 -9.92
CA ASP A 32 9.26 -4.44 -9.88
C ASP A 32 8.59 -4.20 -8.52
N LEU A 33 8.99 -3.16 -7.80
CA LEU A 33 8.47 -2.84 -6.47
C LEU A 33 7.81 -1.46 -6.48
N ARG A 34 6.48 -1.44 -6.30
CA ARG A 34 5.69 -0.22 -6.14
C ARG A 34 5.21 -0.09 -4.71
N LEU A 35 5.77 0.86 -3.96
CA LEU A 35 5.40 1.10 -2.58
C LEU A 35 4.55 2.38 -2.52
N ARG A 36 3.41 2.29 -1.85
CA ARG A 36 2.58 3.44 -1.46
C ARG A 36 2.52 3.46 0.06
N VAL A 37 3.39 4.24 0.67
CA VAL A 37 3.47 4.41 2.11
C VAL A 37 3.36 5.89 2.47
N PRO A 38 2.89 6.24 3.68
CA PRO A 38 2.81 7.63 4.07
C PRO A 38 4.19 8.29 4.16
N ASP A 39 4.35 9.43 3.48
CA ASP A 39 5.60 10.19 3.35
C ASP A 39 6.02 10.90 4.65
N TRP A 40 5.05 11.17 5.53
CA TRP A 40 5.28 11.75 6.85
C TRP A 40 5.98 10.80 7.83
N VAL A 41 6.20 9.53 7.47
CA VAL A 41 7.02 8.56 8.23
C VAL A 41 8.40 8.43 7.58
N PRO A 42 9.44 9.13 8.08
CA PRO A 42 10.74 9.19 7.41
C PRO A 42 11.44 7.83 7.39
N GLY A 43 12.01 7.45 6.24
CA GLY A 43 12.85 6.25 6.09
C GLY A 43 12.08 4.92 6.00
N LEU A 44 10.79 4.90 6.30
CA LEU A 44 9.98 3.68 6.27
C LEU A 44 9.98 3.01 4.88
N GLU A 45 9.78 3.79 3.81
CA GLU A 45 9.75 3.24 2.45
C GLU A 45 11.06 2.53 2.08
N GLN A 46 12.20 3.11 2.47
CA GLN A 46 13.52 2.56 2.14
C GLN A 46 13.76 1.22 2.84
N GLU A 47 13.42 1.14 4.14
CA GLU A 47 13.56 -0.10 4.91
C GLU A 47 12.62 -1.20 4.39
N LEU A 48 11.36 -0.86 4.10
CA LEU A 48 10.40 -1.81 3.52
C LEU A 48 10.85 -2.31 2.14
N ARG A 49 11.36 -1.42 1.28
CA ARG A 49 11.89 -1.80 -0.04
C ARG A 49 13.09 -2.75 0.10
N LYS A 50 13.98 -2.51 1.06
CA LYS A 50 15.13 -3.37 1.34
C LYS A 50 14.68 -4.76 1.77
N LEU A 51 13.71 -4.85 2.70
CA LEU A 51 13.16 -6.13 3.16
C LEU A 51 12.46 -6.89 2.02
N LEU A 52 11.63 -6.21 1.21
CA LEU A 52 10.99 -6.85 0.04
C LEU A 52 11.99 -7.36 -0.99
N SER A 53 13.03 -6.57 -1.28
CA SER A 53 14.06 -6.95 -2.25
C SER A 53 14.89 -8.14 -1.77
N ALA A 54 15.10 -8.26 -0.46
CA ALA A 54 15.77 -9.42 0.13
C ALA A 54 14.89 -10.68 0.12
N SER A 55 13.57 -10.52 0.27
CA SER A 55 12.64 -11.66 0.35
C SER A 55 12.07 -12.12 -1.00
N LEU A 56 12.13 -11.30 -2.06
CA LEU A 56 11.48 -11.56 -3.35
C LEU A 56 12.47 -11.46 -4.50
N GLY A 57 12.55 -12.51 -5.34
CA GLY A 57 13.44 -12.52 -6.51
C GLY A 57 12.76 -12.14 -7.85
N ARG A 58 11.43 -12.19 -7.94
CA ARG A 58 10.67 -11.94 -9.19
C ARG A 58 9.21 -11.55 -8.93
N GLY A 59 8.65 -10.81 -9.88
CA GLY A 59 7.26 -10.38 -9.91
C GLY A 59 7.11 -8.87 -9.87
N SER A 60 5.95 -8.37 -10.30
CA SER A 60 5.57 -6.98 -10.08
C SER A 60 4.74 -6.94 -8.80
N VAL A 61 5.28 -6.31 -7.76
CA VAL A 61 4.75 -6.31 -6.40
C VAL A 61 4.33 -4.90 -6.02
N SER A 62 3.08 -4.76 -5.57
CA SER A 62 2.52 -3.51 -5.06
C SER A 62 2.27 -3.65 -3.57
N LEU A 63 2.95 -2.83 -2.76
CA LEU A 63 2.71 -2.69 -1.32
C LEU A 63 1.96 -1.37 -1.07
N SER A 64 0.89 -1.43 -0.30
CA SER A 64 0.17 -0.26 0.21
C SER A 64 0.11 -0.33 1.73
N LEU A 65 0.45 0.78 2.37
CA LEU A 65 0.24 0.99 3.80
C LEU A 65 -0.68 2.20 3.99
N ARG A 66 -1.78 2.00 4.73
CA ARG A 66 -2.65 3.07 5.19
C ARG A 66 -2.57 3.17 6.70
N LEU A 67 -2.25 4.36 7.20
CA LEU A 67 -2.27 4.68 8.62
C LEU A 67 -3.48 5.56 8.90
N THR A 68 -4.35 5.10 9.79
CA THR A 68 -5.56 5.83 10.22
C THR A 68 -5.48 6.03 11.72
N GLN A 69 -5.59 7.28 12.18
CA GLN A 69 -5.63 7.58 13.61
C GLN A 69 -6.96 7.10 14.19
N VAL A 70 -6.93 6.38 15.31
CA VAL A 70 -8.11 5.77 15.94
C VAL A 70 -8.85 6.80 16.79
N ASP A 71 -8.12 7.57 17.60
CA ASP A 71 -8.70 8.65 18.40
C ASP A 71 -8.54 9.98 17.67
N VAL A 72 -9.47 10.25 16.73
CA VAL A 72 -9.61 11.59 16.15
C VAL A 72 -10.29 12.45 17.20
N GLN A 73 -9.51 12.94 18.17
CA GLN A 73 -9.94 14.08 18.97
C GLN A 73 -10.38 15.17 17.98
N PRO A 74 -11.62 15.69 18.06
CA PRO A 74 -12.06 16.74 17.16
C PRO A 74 -11.06 17.88 17.26
N ALA A 75 -10.59 18.36 16.10
CA ALA A 75 -9.60 19.43 16.06
C ALA A 75 -10.12 20.60 16.92
N SER A 76 -9.45 20.84 18.05
CA SER A 76 -9.84 21.92 18.94
C SER A 76 -9.23 23.21 18.42
N VAL A 77 -9.95 24.32 18.57
CA VAL A 77 -9.42 25.63 18.20
C VAL A 77 -8.41 26.04 19.26
N ASN A 78 -7.19 26.35 18.83
CA ASN A 78 -6.23 27.05 19.66
C ASN A 78 -6.65 28.51 19.76
N GLU A 79 -7.29 28.89 20.87
CA GLU A 79 -7.78 30.27 21.07
C GLU A 79 -6.66 31.30 20.94
N THR A 80 -5.45 30.98 21.40
CA THR A 80 -4.28 31.87 21.29
C THR A 80 -3.87 32.06 19.84
N GLY A 81 -3.81 30.96 19.07
CA GLY A 81 -3.48 30.98 17.64
C GLY A 81 -4.54 31.70 16.81
N LEU A 82 -5.81 31.44 17.08
CA LEU A 82 -6.94 32.15 16.47
C LEU A 82 -6.85 33.65 16.72
N ALA A 83 -6.62 34.06 17.97
CA ALA A 83 -6.49 35.47 18.32
C ALA A 83 -5.31 36.15 17.62
N ALA A 84 -4.20 35.43 17.42
CA ALA A 84 -3.03 35.93 16.69
C ALA A 84 -3.35 36.15 15.20
N VAL A 85 -3.99 35.17 14.54
CA VAL A 85 -4.37 35.27 13.12
C VAL A 85 -5.40 36.37 12.90
N LEU A 86 -6.41 36.48 13.76
CA LEU A 86 -7.41 37.55 13.67
C LEU A 86 -6.79 38.94 13.84
N ARG A 87 -5.77 39.08 14.70
CA ARG A 87 -5.02 40.33 14.84
C ARG A 87 -4.23 40.66 13.57
N GLN A 88 -3.55 39.67 12.99
CA GLN A 88 -2.80 39.85 11.75
C GLN A 88 -3.71 40.22 10.57
N LEU A 89 -4.87 39.57 10.44
CA LEU A 89 -5.87 39.90 9.42
C LEU A 89 -6.33 41.35 9.56
N ARG A 90 -6.64 41.80 10.78
CA ARG A 90 -7.01 43.20 11.04
C ARG A 90 -5.91 44.17 10.62
N ASP A 91 -4.65 43.87 10.97
CA ASP A 91 -3.52 44.74 10.62
C ASP A 91 -3.35 44.83 9.09
N VAL A 92 -3.52 43.71 8.38
CA VAL A 92 -3.47 43.67 6.90
C VAL A 92 -4.61 44.48 6.28
N GLU A 93 -5.84 44.34 6.77
CA GLU A 93 -7.00 45.12 6.29
C GLU A 93 -6.77 46.63 6.46
N VAL A 94 -6.27 47.06 7.61
CA VAL A 94 -5.96 48.48 7.87
C VAL A 94 -4.86 49.01 6.95
N GLN A 95 -3.83 48.20 6.64
CA GLN A 95 -2.77 48.61 5.71
C GLN A 95 -3.26 48.68 4.27
N ALA A 96 -4.08 47.72 3.84
CA ALA A 96 -4.67 47.72 2.51
C ALA A 96 -5.56 48.95 2.29
N GLU A 97 -6.38 49.30 3.28
CA GLU A 97 -7.22 50.51 3.24
C GLU A 97 -6.37 51.79 3.10
N LYS A 98 -5.28 51.92 3.86
CA LYS A 98 -4.35 53.06 3.75
C LYS A 98 -3.68 53.18 2.38
N GLN A 99 -3.52 52.06 1.68
CA GLN A 99 -2.94 52.01 0.33
C GLN A 99 -4.00 52.06 -0.78
N GLY A 100 -5.29 52.18 -0.44
CA GLY A 100 -6.39 52.16 -1.41
C GLY A 100 -6.59 50.81 -2.10
N VAL A 101 -6.10 49.72 -1.49
CA VAL A 101 -6.24 48.35 -1.99
C VAL A 101 -7.46 47.70 -1.36
N THR A 102 -8.39 47.20 -2.17
CA THR A 102 -9.56 46.45 -1.69
C THR A 102 -9.23 44.95 -1.60
N LEU A 103 -9.37 44.37 -0.41
CA LEU A 103 -9.21 42.93 -0.17
C LEU A 103 -10.56 42.21 -0.22
N ALA A 104 -10.54 40.92 -0.58
CA ALA A 104 -11.70 40.05 -0.47
C ALA A 104 -11.98 39.69 1.00
N ARG A 105 -13.23 39.35 1.34
CA ARG A 105 -13.57 38.88 2.69
C ARG A 105 -12.98 37.50 2.94
N THR A 106 -12.20 37.37 4.00
CA THR A 106 -11.68 36.08 4.46
C THR A 106 -12.80 35.23 5.04
N SER A 107 -12.88 33.96 4.64
CA SER A 107 -13.85 33.01 5.19
C SER A 107 -13.38 32.41 6.52
N ALA A 108 -14.31 32.00 7.38
CA ALA A 108 -13.96 31.27 8.61
C ALA A 108 -13.14 30.00 8.32
N LEU A 109 -13.39 29.35 7.17
CA LEU A 109 -12.63 28.18 6.74
C LEU A 109 -11.18 28.52 6.39
N GLU A 110 -10.92 29.68 5.80
CA GLU A 110 -9.56 30.16 5.54
C GLU A 110 -8.83 30.44 6.86
N VAL A 111 -9.49 31.10 7.82
CA VAL A 111 -8.92 31.34 9.15
C VAL A 111 -8.59 30.04 9.88
N LEU A 112 -9.48 29.04 9.82
CA LEU A 112 -9.24 27.74 10.44
C LEU A 112 -8.10 26.94 9.79
N ARG A 113 -7.77 27.21 8.52
CA ARG A 113 -6.65 26.57 7.81
C ARG A 113 -5.29 27.16 8.16
N GLU A 114 -5.25 28.31 8.84
CA GLU A 114 -4.00 28.96 9.20
C GLU A 114 -3.20 28.18 10.24
N THR A 115 -1.88 28.22 10.08
CA THR A 115 -0.96 27.45 10.93
C THR A 115 -1.08 27.90 12.38
N GLY A 116 -1.41 26.96 13.27
CA GLY A 116 -1.54 27.20 14.70
C GLY A 116 -2.93 27.59 15.19
N VAL A 117 -3.93 27.73 14.31
CA VAL A 117 -5.34 27.98 14.70
C VAL A 117 -6.05 26.69 15.14
N LEU A 118 -5.74 25.57 14.50
CA LEU A 118 -6.20 24.25 14.92
C LEU A 118 -5.11 23.55 15.73
N ASN A 119 -5.49 23.00 16.89
CA ASN A 119 -4.68 22.05 17.64
C ASN A 119 -4.71 20.70 16.92
N ILE A 120 -3.96 20.61 15.84
CA ILE A 120 -3.62 19.32 15.26
C ILE A 120 -2.46 18.79 16.10
N LYS A 121 -2.69 17.71 16.86
CA LYS A 121 -1.66 17.09 17.69
C LYS A 121 -0.57 16.56 16.76
N ALA A 122 0.50 17.35 16.58
CA ALA A 122 1.62 16.96 15.74
C ALA A 122 2.33 15.76 16.38
N LEU A 123 2.66 14.76 15.56
CA LEU A 123 3.44 13.61 16.00
C LEU A 123 4.83 14.08 16.42
N SER A 124 5.26 13.72 17.63
CA SER A 124 6.64 13.96 18.05
C SER A 124 7.58 13.00 17.33
N LYS A 125 8.89 13.31 17.30
CA LYS A 125 9.90 12.38 16.78
C LYS A 125 9.89 11.02 17.51
N SER A 126 9.56 11.03 18.80
CA SER A 126 9.44 9.79 19.59
C SER A 126 8.25 8.95 19.11
N ASP A 127 7.09 9.58 18.87
CA ASP A 127 5.90 8.89 18.37
C ASP A 127 6.15 8.27 16.99
N LEU A 128 6.82 9.00 16.10
CA LEU A 128 7.22 8.48 14.78
C LEU A 128 8.15 7.26 14.91
N GLY A 129 9.10 7.30 15.85
CA GLY A 129 9.99 6.15 16.10
C GLY A 129 9.24 4.91 16.57
N VAL A 130 8.24 5.08 17.44
CA VAL A 130 7.37 3.98 17.90
C VAL A 130 6.55 3.41 16.73
N ILE A 131 5.98 4.27 15.89
CA ILE A 131 5.22 3.85 14.70
C ILE A 131 6.11 3.04 13.76
N VAL A 132 7.28 3.56 13.39
CA VAL A 132 8.22 2.87 12.49
C VAL A 132 8.59 1.51 13.04
N LYS A 133 8.92 1.42 14.34
CA LYS A 133 9.31 0.17 14.98
C LYS A 133 8.19 -0.87 14.91
N ALA A 134 6.97 -0.49 15.29
CA ALA A 134 5.81 -1.40 15.26
C ALA A 134 5.50 -1.90 13.84
N LEU A 135 5.59 -1.02 12.84
CA LEU A 135 5.38 -1.38 11.44
C LEU A 135 6.44 -2.37 10.92
N LEU A 136 7.71 -2.15 11.29
CA LEU A 136 8.80 -3.03 10.89
C LEU A 136 8.77 -4.39 11.60
N GLU A 137 8.24 -4.46 12.83
CA GLU A 137 8.03 -5.72 13.56
C GLU A 137 6.88 -6.54 12.95
N ASP A 138 5.84 -5.89 12.43
CA ASP A 138 4.70 -6.56 11.81
C ASP A 138 4.98 -7.06 10.38
N PHE A 139 5.85 -6.34 9.65
CA PHE A 139 6.12 -6.57 8.24
C PHE A 139 6.61 -8.00 7.87
N PRO A 140 7.49 -8.66 8.63
CA PRO A 140 7.91 -10.04 8.36
C PRO A 140 6.74 -11.03 8.33
N THR A 141 5.71 -10.82 9.15
CA THR A 141 4.52 -11.67 9.18
C THR A 141 3.71 -11.52 7.89
N LEU A 142 3.54 -10.27 7.42
CA LEU A 142 2.90 -9.99 6.12
C LEU A 142 3.64 -10.66 4.96
N ILE A 143 4.98 -10.61 4.94
CA ILE A 143 5.80 -11.28 3.91
C ILE A 143 5.60 -12.79 3.96
N SER A 144 5.60 -13.39 5.16
CA SER A 144 5.40 -14.83 5.35
C SER A 144 4.04 -15.28 4.80
N ASP A 145 2.97 -14.56 5.14
CA ASP A 145 1.63 -14.89 4.65
C ASP A 145 1.51 -14.70 3.14
N PHE A 146 2.18 -13.68 2.59
CA PHE A 146 2.26 -13.47 1.14
C PHE A 146 3.04 -14.57 0.40
N GLN A 147 4.12 -15.09 0.96
CA GLN A 147 4.87 -16.19 0.36
C GLN A 147 4.05 -17.48 0.36
N LYS A 148 3.32 -17.77 1.45
CA LYS A 148 2.41 -18.92 1.52
C LYS A 148 1.33 -18.88 0.44
N THR A 149 0.71 -17.72 0.20
CA THR A 149 -0.32 -17.62 -0.85
C THR A 149 0.27 -17.83 -2.25
N ARG A 150 1.52 -17.38 -2.49
CA ARG A 150 2.23 -17.67 -3.74
C ARG A 150 2.51 -19.16 -3.90
N GLU A 151 3.03 -19.82 -2.86
CA GLU A 151 3.32 -21.25 -2.90
C GLU A 151 2.07 -22.08 -3.19
N GLN A 152 0.96 -21.78 -2.52
CA GLN A 152 -0.33 -22.44 -2.73
C GLN A 152 -0.82 -22.28 -4.19
N GLU A 153 -0.79 -21.06 -4.71
CA GLU A 153 -1.14 -20.78 -6.11
C GLU A 153 -0.19 -21.53 -7.07
N GLY A 154 1.09 -21.60 -6.73
CA GLY A 154 2.08 -22.33 -7.49
C GLY A 154 1.80 -23.83 -7.57
N HIS A 155 1.46 -24.44 -6.44
CA HIS A 155 1.08 -25.85 -6.39
C HIS A 155 -0.21 -26.13 -7.17
N ALA A 156 -1.22 -25.27 -7.05
CA ALA A 156 -2.46 -25.38 -7.81
C ALA A 156 -2.20 -25.30 -9.33
N LEU A 157 -1.42 -24.31 -9.78
CA LEU A 157 -1.05 -24.17 -11.19
C LEU A 157 -0.22 -25.35 -11.71
N ALA A 158 0.73 -25.85 -10.91
CA ALA A 158 1.53 -27.01 -11.27
C ALA A 158 0.65 -28.26 -11.47
N SER A 159 -0.32 -28.49 -10.57
CA SER A 159 -1.27 -29.61 -10.70
C SER A 159 -2.11 -29.51 -11.97
N ILE A 160 -2.57 -28.31 -12.33
CA ILE A 160 -3.36 -28.08 -13.54
C ILE A 160 -2.51 -28.35 -14.79
N ILE A 161 -1.29 -27.80 -14.83
CA ILE A 161 -0.37 -28.01 -15.96
C ILE A 161 -0.05 -29.50 -16.11
N GLN A 162 0.21 -30.20 -15.00
CA GLN A 162 0.50 -31.62 -15.04
C GLN A 162 -0.68 -32.42 -15.59
N ALA A 163 -1.91 -32.11 -15.17
CA ALA A 163 -3.10 -32.75 -15.69
C ALA A 163 -3.27 -32.52 -17.21
N GLN A 164 -3.01 -31.30 -17.69
CA GLN A 164 -3.05 -30.98 -19.12
C GLN A 164 -1.98 -31.71 -19.93
N ILE A 165 -0.77 -31.85 -19.38
CA ILE A 165 0.30 -32.62 -20.03
C ILE A 165 -0.11 -34.09 -20.16
N THR A 166 -0.64 -34.69 -19.09
CA THR A 166 -1.10 -36.08 -19.11
C THR A 166 -2.25 -36.28 -20.12
N GLU A 167 -3.20 -35.36 -20.20
CA GLU A 167 -4.27 -35.41 -21.21
C GLU A 167 -3.71 -35.33 -22.64
N LEU A 168 -2.71 -34.49 -22.89
CA LEU A 168 -2.04 -34.42 -24.19
C LEU A 168 -1.30 -35.70 -24.54
N GLU A 169 -0.64 -36.34 -23.57
CA GLU A 169 0.03 -37.63 -23.75
C GLU A 169 -0.97 -38.73 -24.12
N ASP A 170 -2.11 -38.78 -23.43
CA ASP A 170 -3.19 -39.74 -23.71
C ASP A 170 -3.77 -39.53 -25.12
N LEU A 171 -4.04 -38.28 -25.51
CA LEU A 171 -4.54 -37.95 -26.85
C LEU A 171 -3.52 -38.30 -27.95
N LEU A 172 -2.22 -38.06 -27.71
CA LEU A 172 -1.15 -38.44 -28.65
C LEU A 172 -1.06 -39.97 -28.80
N SER A 173 -1.21 -40.72 -27.71
CA SER A 173 -1.24 -42.19 -27.74
C SER A 173 -2.42 -42.73 -28.56
N ILE A 174 -3.61 -42.16 -28.36
CA ILE A 174 -4.81 -42.50 -29.13
C ILE A 174 -4.59 -42.20 -30.62
N ALA A 175 -4.05 -41.02 -30.94
CA ALA A 175 -3.78 -40.63 -32.33
C ALA A 175 -2.77 -41.57 -33.01
N ALA A 176 -1.69 -41.97 -32.32
CA ALA A 176 -0.70 -42.91 -32.83
C ALA A 176 -1.34 -44.27 -33.17
N THR A 177 -2.17 -44.78 -32.27
CA THR A 177 -2.91 -46.05 -32.47
C THR A 177 -3.80 -45.98 -33.72
N VAL A 178 -4.53 -44.88 -33.92
CA VAL A 178 -5.39 -44.69 -35.09
C VAL A 178 -4.59 -44.65 -36.40
N VAL A 179 -3.42 -44.01 -36.38
CA VAL A 179 -2.54 -43.95 -37.56
C VAL A 179 -2.04 -45.35 -37.93
N GLU A 180 -1.60 -46.15 -36.96
CA GLU A 180 -1.16 -47.54 -37.20
C GLU A 180 -2.26 -48.37 -37.87
N TYR A 181 -3.49 -48.32 -37.34
CA TYR A 181 -4.63 -49.01 -37.94
C TYR A 181 -4.95 -48.50 -39.36
N SER A 182 -4.83 -47.21 -39.63
CA SER A 182 -5.08 -46.65 -40.96
C SER A 182 -4.03 -47.10 -41.99
N THR A 183 -2.77 -47.22 -41.58
CA THR A 183 -1.68 -47.69 -42.45
C THR A 183 -1.76 -49.20 -42.73
N GLU A 184 -2.15 -50.02 -41.76
CA GLU A 184 -2.41 -51.45 -41.98
C GLU A 184 -3.60 -51.68 -42.92
N PHE A 185 -4.64 -50.84 -42.82
CA PHE A 185 -5.81 -50.93 -43.69
C PHE A 185 -5.48 -50.52 -45.13
N GLN A 186 -4.67 -49.49 -45.33
CA GLN A 186 -4.18 -49.09 -46.66
C GLN A 186 -3.20 -50.10 -47.27
N ALA A 187 -2.40 -50.80 -46.47
CA ALA A 187 -1.47 -51.83 -46.97
C ALA A 187 -2.17 -53.15 -47.37
N ARG A 188 -3.41 -53.35 -46.92
CA ARG A 188 -4.23 -54.54 -47.24
C ARG A 188 -5.23 -54.32 -48.39
N ALA A 189 -5.40 -53.08 -48.84
CA ALA A 189 -6.24 -52.71 -49.99
C ALA A 189 -5.40 -52.68 -51.28
#